data_AF-A0A919I8C3-F1
#
_entry.id   AF-A0A919I8C3-F1
#
_cell.length_a   1.000
_cell.length_b   1.000
_cell.length_c   1.000
_cell.angle_alpha   90.00
_cell.angle_beta   90.00
_cell.angle_gamma   90.00
#
_symmetry.space_group_name_H-M   'P 1'
#
loop_
_entity.id
_entity.type
_entity.pdbx_description
1 polymer ?
#
loop_
_entity_poly.entity_id
_entity_poly.type
_entity_poly.pdbx_seq_one_letter_code
_entity_poly.pdbx_strand_id
1 'polypeptide(L)'
;MSFFDNPNRIPENYGLRIAAGLIVYFLIMHFCGLGNVVELRLLNLLILMAGIYFGLKKFKESHGGHINYFRALITGVATGAVGSVLFGVFMFLYMKIDDSMMQWIITNEPMGRYLNAYMASFIVVLEGVFSGLLVTFVLINYLTTDEVGQS
;
A
#
# COMPACT_ATOMS: atom_id res chain seq x y z
N MET A 1 10.34 -17.68 18.52
CA MET A 1 9.80 -16.31 18.39
C MET A 1 9.47 -16.09 16.92
N SER A 2 8.19 -16.07 16.58
CA SER A 2 7.72 -16.05 15.19
C SER A 2 8.02 -14.70 14.55
N PHE A 3 8.44 -14.69 13.28
CA PHE A 3 8.70 -13.47 12.50
C PHE A 3 7.52 -12.49 12.51
N PHE A 4 6.32 -13.00 12.81
CA PHE A 4 5.05 -12.29 12.82
C PHE A 4 4.68 -11.61 14.15
N ASP A 5 5.47 -11.79 15.22
CA ASP A 5 5.10 -11.40 16.59
C ASP A 5 6.04 -10.36 17.25
N ASN A 6 6.92 -9.73 16.46
CA ASN A 6 7.85 -8.72 16.98
C ASN A 6 7.21 -7.32 17.03
N PRO A 7 7.01 -6.71 18.21
CA PRO A 7 6.43 -5.36 18.33
C PRO A 7 7.28 -4.26 17.67
N ASN A 8 8.56 -4.51 17.41
CA ASN A 8 9.45 -3.59 16.69
C ASN A 8 9.32 -3.65 15.15
N ARG A 9 8.57 -4.61 14.58
CA ARG A 9 8.47 -4.84 13.12
C ARG A 9 7.02 -4.84 12.60
N ILE A 10 6.11 -4.17 13.32
CA ILE A 10 4.70 -4.01 12.94
C ILE A 10 4.54 -3.47 11.50
N PRO A 11 5.30 -2.43 11.07
CA PRO A 11 5.15 -1.90 9.71
C PRO A 11 5.53 -2.89 8.63
N GLU A 12 6.53 -3.74 8.87
CA GLU A 12 7.01 -4.72 7.89
C GLU A 12 6.03 -5.89 7.75
N ASN A 13 5.51 -6.38 8.87
CA ASN A 13 4.56 -7.50 8.86
C ASN A 13 3.22 -7.10 8.20
N TYR A 14 2.69 -5.95 8.57
CA TYR A 14 1.46 -5.44 7.96
C TYR A 14 1.68 -4.95 6.53
N GLY A 15 2.85 -4.37 6.23
CA GLY A 15 3.25 -4.02 4.87
C GLY A 15 3.31 -5.24 3.96
N LEU A 16 3.83 -6.38 4.45
CA LEU A 16 3.85 -7.64 3.70
C LEU A 16 2.44 -8.17 3.42
N ARG A 17 1.52 -8.06 4.40
CA ARG A 17 0.11 -8.46 4.21
C ARG A 17 -0.61 -7.57 3.20
N ILE A 18 -0.35 -6.26 3.24
CA ILE A 18 -0.85 -5.30 2.24
C ILE A 18 -0.33 -5.68 0.86
N ALA A 19 0.98 -5.90 0.73
CA ALA A 19 1.59 -6.29 -0.53
C ALA A 19 0.98 -7.59 -1.05
N ALA A 20 0.83 -8.62 -0.21
CA ALA A 20 0.18 -9.86 -0.59
C ALA A 20 -1.27 -9.65 -1.06
N GLY A 21 -2.05 -8.81 -0.35
CA GLY A 21 -3.41 -8.46 -0.76
C GLY A 21 -3.47 -7.75 -2.12
N LEU A 22 -2.59 -6.77 -2.33
CA LEU A 22 -2.48 -6.04 -3.60
C LEU A 22 -2.02 -6.95 -4.75
N ILE A 23 -1.07 -7.86 -4.50
CA ILE A 23 -0.59 -8.82 -5.50
C ILE A 23 -1.70 -9.79 -5.90
N VAL A 24 -2.39 -10.39 -4.93
CA VAL A 24 -3.48 -11.33 -5.21
C VAL A 24 -4.61 -10.64 -5.96
N TYR A 25 -4.98 -9.43 -5.53
CA TYR A 25 -5.99 -8.64 -6.22
C TYR A 25 -5.58 -8.30 -7.65
N PHE A 26 -4.34 -7.86 -7.85
CA PHE A 26 -3.79 -7.57 -9.17
C PHE A 26 -3.82 -8.80 -10.09
N LEU A 27 -3.42 -9.98 -9.59
CA LEU A 27 -3.47 -11.21 -10.36
C LEU A 27 -4.90 -11.57 -10.78
N ILE A 28 -5.86 -11.48 -9.85
CA ILE A 28 -7.28 -11.73 -10.16
C ILE A 28 -7.76 -10.76 -11.24
N MET A 29 -7.46 -9.47 -11.11
CA MET A 29 -7.83 -8.48 -12.12
C MET A 29 -7.21 -8.76 -13.49
N HIS A 30 -5.95 -9.16 -13.52
CA HIS A 30 -5.25 -9.50 -14.75
C HIS A 30 -5.93 -10.69 -15.44
N PHE A 31 -6.22 -11.78 -14.72
CA PHE A 31 -6.92 -12.94 -15.26
C PHE A 31 -8.36 -12.63 -15.72
N CYS A 32 -9.04 -11.72 -15.05
CA CYS A 32 -10.38 -11.29 -15.45
C CYS A 32 -10.39 -10.24 -16.58
N GLY A 33 -9.24 -9.67 -16.96
CA GLY A 33 -9.15 -8.63 -18.00
C GLY A 33 -9.70 -7.26 -17.59
N LEU A 34 -9.98 -7.04 -16.30
CA LEU A 34 -10.61 -5.81 -15.77
C LEU A 34 -9.61 -4.68 -15.44
N GLY A 35 -8.34 -4.80 -15.84
CA GLY A 35 -7.30 -3.79 -15.57
C GLY A 35 -7.58 -2.39 -16.17
N ASN A 36 -8.55 -2.30 -17.08
CA ASN A 36 -8.97 -1.07 -17.76
C ASN A 36 -9.88 -0.17 -16.91
N VAL A 37 -10.46 -0.70 -15.83
CA VAL A 37 -11.51 0.01 -15.08
C VAL A 37 -10.88 0.86 -14.00
N VAL A 38 -10.99 2.18 -14.13
CA VAL A 38 -10.48 3.15 -13.14
C VAL A 38 -11.10 2.93 -11.75
N GLU A 39 -12.35 2.48 -11.68
CA GLU A 39 -13.04 2.13 -10.42
C GLU A 39 -12.35 0.97 -9.69
N LEU A 40 -11.69 0.06 -10.41
CA LEU A 40 -10.93 -1.02 -9.81
C LEU A 40 -9.59 -0.54 -9.23
N ARG A 41 -9.11 0.64 -9.62
CA ARG A 41 -7.96 1.31 -8.99
C ARG A 41 -8.35 1.84 -7.60
N LEU A 42 -9.59 2.27 -7.42
CA LEU A 42 -10.15 2.67 -6.12
C LEU A 42 -10.16 1.50 -5.11
N LEU A 43 -10.37 0.27 -5.59
CA LEU A 43 -10.28 -0.93 -4.74
C LEU A 43 -8.85 -1.18 -4.21
N ASN A 44 -7.79 -0.88 -4.98
CA ASN A 44 -6.41 -0.93 -4.45
C ASN A 44 -6.24 -0.01 -3.24
N LEU A 45 -6.81 1.19 -3.32
CA LEU A 45 -6.80 2.16 -2.23
C LEU A 45 -7.61 1.67 -1.03
N LEU A 46 -8.73 0.97 -1.23
CA LEU A 46 -9.49 0.34 -0.15
C LEU A 46 -8.73 -0.81 0.52
N ILE A 47 -8.01 -1.64 -0.24
CA ILE A 47 -7.15 -2.71 0.31
C ILE A 47 -6.02 -2.10 1.13
N LEU A 48 -5.37 -1.07 0.60
CA LEU A 48 -4.34 -0.30 1.30
C LEU A 48 -4.89 0.32 2.59
N MET A 49 -6.08 0.92 2.54
CA MET A 49 -6.78 1.51 3.68
C MET A 49 -7.10 0.49 4.75
N ALA A 50 -7.69 -0.65 4.39
CA ALA A 50 -7.96 -1.72 5.33
C ALA A 50 -6.67 -2.21 6.00
N GLY A 51 -5.61 -2.43 5.23
CA GLY A 51 -4.33 -2.89 5.77
C GLY A 51 -3.67 -1.89 6.71
N ILE A 52 -3.65 -0.59 6.36
CA ILE A 52 -3.14 0.48 7.22
C ILE A 52 -4.00 0.59 8.49
N TYR A 53 -5.32 0.54 8.38
CA TYR A 53 -6.23 0.56 9.53
C TYR A 53 -5.96 -0.59 10.50
N PHE A 54 -5.84 -1.82 10.01
CA PHE A 54 -5.51 -2.96 10.86
C PHE A 54 -4.11 -2.86 11.46
N GLY A 55 -3.13 -2.28 10.73
CA GLY A 55 -1.80 -2.00 11.24
C GLY A 55 -1.81 -0.99 12.39
N LEU A 56 -2.51 0.13 12.23
CA LEU A 56 -2.67 1.14 13.28
C LEU A 56 -3.43 0.61 14.49
N LYS A 57 -4.53 -0.12 14.27
CA LYS A 57 -5.32 -0.71 15.35
C LYS A 57 -4.48 -1.67 16.19
N LYS A 58 -3.70 -2.55 15.56
CA LYS A 58 -2.79 -3.47 16.26
C LYS A 58 -1.68 -2.73 16.99
N PHE A 59 -1.14 -1.66 16.39
CA PHE A 59 -0.14 -0.82 17.04
C PHE A 59 -0.70 -0.16 18.31
N LYS A 60 -1.92 0.36 18.27
CA LYS A 60 -2.65 0.93 19.42
C LYS A 60 -2.91 -0.12 20.50
N GLU A 61 -3.36 -1.32 20.14
CA GLU A 61 -3.54 -2.44 21.08
C GLU A 61 -2.23 -2.84 21.76
N SER A 62 -1.12 -2.88 21.02
CA SER A 62 0.20 -3.24 21.55
C SER A 62 0.80 -2.20 22.50
N HIS A 63 0.32 -0.95 22.49
CA HIS A 63 0.81 0.16 23.32
C HIS A 63 -0.22 0.57 24.40
N GLY A 64 -1.04 -0.38 24.86
CA GLY A 64 -1.96 -0.15 25.98
C GLY A 64 -3.15 0.74 25.62
N GLY A 65 -3.52 0.83 24.35
CA GLY A 65 -4.66 1.63 23.90
C GLY A 65 -4.30 3.10 23.60
N HIS A 66 -3.05 3.50 23.79
CA HIS A 66 -2.57 4.86 23.52
C HIS A 66 -1.68 4.89 22.29
N ILE A 67 -1.89 5.91 21.46
CA ILE A 67 -1.05 6.15 20.28
C ILE A 67 -0.94 7.66 20.09
N ASN A 68 0.29 8.16 19.96
CA ASN A 68 0.54 9.58 19.67
C ASN A 68 0.35 9.84 18.17
N TYR A 69 -0.11 11.05 17.81
CA TYR A 69 -0.31 11.48 16.42
C TYR A 69 0.89 11.19 15.52
N PHE A 70 2.07 11.64 15.94
CA PHE A 70 3.30 11.41 15.16
C PHE A 70 3.66 9.93 15.03
N ARG A 71 3.45 9.13 16.08
CA ARG A 71 3.72 7.68 16.03
C ARG A 71 2.74 6.97 15.11
N ALA A 72 1.46 7.32 15.16
CA ALA A 72 0.44 6.80 14.26
C ALA A 72 0.75 7.14 12.80
N LEU A 73 1.15 8.39 12.55
CA LEU A 73 1.50 8.89 11.22
C LEU A 73 2.70 8.14 10.64
N ILE A 74 3.80 8.08 11.40
CA ILE A 74 5.01 7.38 10.97
C ILE A 74 4.71 5.90 10.74
N THR A 75 3.96 5.26 11.63
CA THR A 75 3.65 3.83 11.52
C THR A 75 2.78 3.54 10.30
N GLY A 76 1.72 4.32 10.06
CA GLY A 76 0.84 4.13 8.91
C GLY A 76 1.53 4.38 7.58
N VAL A 77 2.26 5.49 7.49
CA VAL A 77 3.03 5.85 6.29
C VAL A 77 4.10 4.79 6.01
N ALA A 78 4.85 4.34 7.03
CA ALA A 78 5.85 3.30 6.85
C ALA A 78 5.22 1.97 6.39
N THR A 79 4.09 1.58 6.98
CA THR A 79 3.37 0.35 6.60
C THR A 79 2.89 0.41 5.14
N GLY A 80 2.27 1.54 4.75
CA GLY A 80 1.83 1.76 3.37
C GLY A 80 2.98 1.84 2.38
N ALA A 81 4.09 2.48 2.74
CA ALA A 81 5.29 2.58 1.91
C ALA A 81 5.94 1.22 1.68
N VAL A 82 6.11 0.40 2.73
CA VAL A 82 6.64 -0.96 2.60
C VAL A 82 5.76 -1.82 1.70
N GLY A 83 4.43 -1.75 1.89
CA GLY A 83 3.48 -2.48 1.03
C GLY A 83 3.56 -2.03 -0.43
N SER A 84 3.66 -0.73 -0.67
CA SER A 84 3.73 -0.14 -2.01
C SER A 84 5.04 -0.46 -2.73
N VAL A 85 6.17 -0.42 -2.02
CA VAL A 85 7.48 -0.78 -2.56
C VAL A 85 7.51 -2.26 -2.95
N LEU A 86 7.04 -3.14 -2.08
CA LEU A 86 6.95 -4.58 -2.37
C LEU A 86 6.05 -4.85 -3.58
N PHE A 87 4.89 -4.19 -3.65
CA PHE A 87 3.99 -4.29 -4.80
C PHE A 87 4.61 -3.75 -6.09
N GLY A 88 5.32 -2.61 -6.03
CA GLY A 88 6.01 -2.05 -7.18
C GLY A 88 7.15 -2.93 -7.69
N VAL A 89 7.92 -3.55 -6.81
CA VAL A 89 8.95 -4.54 -7.19
C VAL A 89 8.31 -5.75 -7.86
N PHE A 90 7.19 -6.24 -7.34
CA PHE A 90 6.42 -7.31 -7.98
C PHE A 90 5.94 -6.89 -9.38
N MET A 91 5.36 -5.70 -9.51
CA MET A 91 4.90 -5.15 -10.80
C MET A 91 6.05 -5.01 -11.80
N PHE A 92 7.22 -4.56 -11.35
CA PHE A 92 8.41 -4.48 -12.18
C PHE A 92 8.83 -5.86 -12.73
N LEU A 93 8.91 -6.87 -11.86
CA LEU A 93 9.24 -8.23 -12.27
C LEU A 93 8.18 -8.79 -13.21
N TYR A 94 6.91 -8.53 -12.94
CA TYR A 94 5.79 -8.96 -13.76
C TYR A 94 5.86 -8.34 -15.17
N MET A 95 6.05 -7.02 -15.28
CA MET A 95 6.23 -6.33 -16.57
C MET A 95 7.48 -6.77 -17.34
N LYS A 96 8.51 -7.26 -16.64
CA LYS A 96 9.73 -7.79 -17.27
C LYS A 96 9.55 -9.18 -17.84
N ILE A 97 8.65 -9.97 -17.26
CA ILE A 97 8.34 -11.34 -17.70
C ILE A 97 7.25 -11.31 -18.78
N ASP A 98 6.28 -10.41 -18.63
CA ASP A 98 5.11 -10.30 -19.50
C ASP A 98 4.95 -8.87 -20.04
N ASP A 99 5.28 -8.69 -21.31
CA ASP A 99 5.15 -7.41 -22.01
C ASP A 99 3.68 -7.04 -22.31
N SER A 100 2.72 -7.97 -22.15
CA SER A 100 1.31 -7.71 -22.47
C SER A 100 0.75 -6.53 -21.70
N MET A 101 1.13 -6.37 -20.42
CA MET A 101 0.68 -5.25 -19.61
C MET A 101 1.33 -3.94 -20.05
N MET A 102 2.61 -3.95 -20.44
CA MET A 102 3.28 -2.76 -20.94
C MET A 102 2.68 -2.31 -22.28
N GLN A 103 2.39 -3.25 -23.18
CA GLN A 103 1.71 -2.97 -24.45
C GLN A 103 0.29 -2.42 -24.22
N TRP A 104 -0.43 -2.96 -23.24
CA TRP A 104 -1.73 -2.43 -22.86
C TRP A 104 -1.63 -0.99 -22.34
N ILE A 105 -0.65 -0.68 -21.47
CA ILE A 105 -0.39 0.68 -20.98
C ILE A 105 -0.04 1.62 -22.13
N ILE A 106 0.84 1.21 -23.05
CA ILE A 106 1.23 2.03 -24.22
C ILE A 106 0.02 2.37 -25.09
N THR A 107 -0.91 1.44 -25.25
CA THR A 107 -2.06 1.58 -26.15
C THR A 107 -3.21 2.37 -25.52
N ASN A 108 -3.40 2.27 -24.19
CA ASN A 108 -4.59 2.80 -23.52
C ASN A 108 -4.31 4.04 -22.65
N GLU A 109 -3.07 4.27 -22.22
CA GLU A 109 -2.72 5.43 -21.40
C GLU A 109 -2.14 6.57 -22.25
N PRO A 110 -2.57 7.84 -22.04
CA PRO A 110 -2.13 8.99 -22.83
C PRO A 110 -0.60 9.19 -22.86
N MET A 111 0.07 8.80 -21.77
CA MET A 111 1.53 8.89 -21.60
C MET A 111 2.23 7.52 -21.74
N GLY A 112 1.49 6.48 -22.14
CA GLY A 112 1.98 5.10 -22.20
C GLY A 112 3.20 4.93 -23.10
N ARG A 113 3.26 5.64 -24.24
CA ARG A 113 4.38 5.57 -25.20
C ARG A 113 5.74 6.00 -24.64
N TYR A 114 5.76 6.77 -23.56
CA TYR A 114 6.98 7.20 -22.88
C TYR A 114 7.32 6.35 -21.66
N LEU A 115 6.46 5.40 -21.30
CA LEU A 115 6.64 4.53 -20.14
C LEU A 115 7.40 3.26 -20.52
N ASN A 116 8.26 2.84 -19.60
CA ASN A 116 8.91 1.53 -19.60
C ASN A 116 8.61 0.88 -18.23
N ALA A 117 8.85 -0.43 -18.09
CA ALA A 117 8.62 -1.20 -16.87
C ALA A 117 9.20 -0.52 -15.61
N TYR A 118 10.38 0.07 -15.73
CA TYR A 118 11.01 0.83 -14.64
C TYR A 118 10.19 2.06 -14.24
N MET A 119 9.76 2.88 -15.21
CA MET A 119 8.97 4.08 -14.93
C MET A 119 7.57 3.75 -14.42
N ALA A 120 6.91 2.76 -15.04
CA ALA A 120 5.58 2.35 -14.64
C ALA A 120 5.56 1.77 -13.22
N SER A 121 6.51 0.90 -12.89
CA SER A 121 6.64 0.37 -11.53
C SER A 121 6.96 1.47 -10.51
N PHE A 122 7.82 2.43 -10.87
CA PHE A 122 8.14 3.57 -10.00
C PHE A 122 6.91 4.47 -9.76
N ILE A 123 6.10 4.72 -10.78
CA ILE A 123 4.84 5.47 -10.66
C ILE A 123 3.89 4.75 -9.69
N VAL A 124 3.75 3.42 -9.81
CA VAL A 124 2.93 2.62 -8.90
C VAL A 124 3.42 2.72 -7.46
N VAL A 125 4.73 2.68 -7.22
CA VAL A 125 5.29 2.88 -5.86
C VAL A 125 4.96 4.26 -5.34
N LEU A 126 5.17 5.31 -6.13
CA LEU A 126 4.86 6.68 -5.73
C LEU A 126 3.38 6.85 -5.42
N GLU A 127 2.50 6.40 -6.31
CA GLU A 127 1.05 6.43 -6.13
C GLU A 127 0.62 5.71 -4.84
N GLY A 128 1.21 4.53 -4.58
CA GLY A 128 0.97 3.77 -3.36
C GLY A 128 1.45 4.49 -2.09
N VAL A 129 2.63 5.13 -2.13
CA VAL A 129 3.15 5.92 -1.00
C VAL A 129 2.28 7.15 -0.73
N PHE A 130 1.89 7.90 -1.77
CA PHE A 130 0.97 9.04 -1.63
C PHE A 130 -0.38 8.61 -1.09
N SER A 131 -0.95 7.53 -1.63
CA SER A 131 -2.21 6.96 -1.15
C SER A 131 -2.08 6.51 0.30
N GLY A 132 -0.97 5.86 0.67
CA GLY A 132 -0.69 5.44 2.04
C GLY A 132 -0.61 6.63 2.99
N LEU A 133 -0.02 7.74 2.58
CA LEU A 133 0.02 8.98 3.36
C LEU A 133 -1.37 9.58 3.55
N LEU A 134 -2.14 9.76 2.46
CA LEU A 134 -3.50 10.30 2.52
C LEU A 134 -4.41 9.45 3.40
N VAL A 135 -4.39 8.13 3.19
CA VAL A 135 -5.14 7.16 3.97
C VAL A 135 -4.74 7.21 5.44
N THR A 136 -3.44 7.24 5.73
CA THR A 136 -2.96 7.33 7.11
C THR A 136 -3.44 8.63 7.76
N PHE A 137 -3.38 9.75 7.06
CA PHE A 137 -3.85 11.04 7.56
C PHE A 137 -5.36 11.00 7.90
N VAL A 138 -6.19 10.47 7.00
CA VAL A 138 -7.63 10.30 7.24
C VAL A 138 -7.89 9.37 8.43
N LEU A 139 -7.16 8.25 8.50
CA LEU A 139 -7.35 7.25 9.55
C LEU A 139 -6.94 7.75 10.93
N ILE A 140 -5.93 8.61 11.04
CA ILE A 140 -5.52 9.20 12.32
C ILE A 140 -6.51 10.24 12.82
N ASN A 141 -7.15 10.98 11.90
CA ASN A 141 -8.25 11.86 12.27
C ASN A 141 -9.48 11.06 12.74
N TYR A 142 -9.67 9.84 12.23
CA TYR A 142 -10.77 8.96 12.61
C TYR A 142 -10.50 8.13 13.89
N LEU A 143 -9.32 7.54 14.02
CA LEU A 143 -8.85 6.88 15.24
C LEU A 143 -8.47 7.98 16.23
N THR A 144 -9.34 8.29 17.18
CA THR A 144 -9.06 9.24 18.28
C THR A 144 -7.66 8.98 18.82
N THR A 145 -6.77 9.93 18.56
CA THR A 145 -5.34 9.85 18.83
C THR A 145 -5.03 10.83 19.93
N ASP A 146 -4.25 10.42 20.93
CA ASP A 146 -4.00 11.25 22.10
C ASP A 146 -3.12 12.45 21.72
N GLU A 147 -3.46 13.63 22.23
CA GLU A 147 -2.72 14.86 21.98
C GLU A 147 -1.30 14.77 22.55
N VAL A 148 -0.36 15.44 21.87
CA VAL A 148 1.03 15.53 22.31
C VAL A 148 1.09 16.47 23.54
N GLY A 149 0.90 15.92 24.75
CA GLY A 149 0.98 16.74 25.96
C GLY A 149 0.36 16.18 27.25
N GLN A 150 -0.18 14.96 27.28
CA GLN A 150 -0.69 14.37 28.52
C GLN A 150 0.04 13.07 28.85
N SER A 151 1.18 13.20 29.54
CA SER A 151 1.83 12.16 30.34
C SER A 151 2.61 12.84 31.46
#